data_AF-A0AAU9CUL8-F1
#
_entry.id   AF-A0AAU9CUL8-F1
#
_cell.length_a   1.000
_cell.length_b   1.000
_cell.length_c   1.000
_cell.angle_alpha   90.00
_cell.angle_beta   90.00
_cell.angle_gamma   90.00
#
_symmetry.space_group_name_H-M   'P 1'
#
loop_
_entity.id
_entity.type
_entity.pdbx_description
1 polymer ?
#
loop_
_entity_poly.entity_id
_entity_poly.type
_entity_poly.pdbx_seq_one_letter_code
_entity_poly.pdbx_strand_id
1 'polypeptide(L)'
;MNAAQIWEVTSLLPPVVLWLSLVVAAYSFKHLDMASKWLSAFMLMSCLIDLTSRYVGDNLFLLPILGFFELLIFSVLYYKHWLRSDSKIFLAVIVGIVVLIIVDTIFLGNLFAVEEYRSYGKVISSLAIMGYGLMFIGKAVGGKIRPTPAEMRLNASVLGYFSVSCLISLSVNFLVNEHLDLVRAFWQFYLLVTVFFYSHIIFHIWRTGRTRKRLRFG
;
A
#
# COMPACT_ATOMS: atom_id res chain seq x y z
N MET A 1 -21.14 -22.40 -8.55
CA MET A 1 -21.10 -20.92 -8.51
C MET A 1 -20.67 -20.43 -9.87
N ASN A 2 -21.39 -19.47 -10.45
CA ASN A 2 -20.97 -18.83 -11.71
C ASN A 2 -19.85 -17.82 -11.42
N ALA A 3 -19.02 -17.49 -12.42
CA ALA A 3 -17.88 -16.57 -12.27
C ALA A 3 -18.27 -15.20 -11.66
N ALA A 4 -19.46 -14.71 -11.97
CA ALA A 4 -20.02 -13.48 -11.38
C ALA A 4 -20.23 -13.59 -9.86
N GLN A 5 -20.75 -14.72 -9.37
CA GLN A 5 -20.94 -14.95 -7.92
C GLN A 5 -19.60 -15.04 -7.18
N ILE A 6 -18.58 -15.64 -7.81
CA ILE A 6 -17.22 -15.70 -7.26
C ILE A 6 -16.66 -14.28 -7.13
N TRP A 7 -16.85 -13.44 -8.15
CA TRP A 7 -16.42 -12.04 -8.12
C TRP A 7 -17.10 -11.25 -7.01
N GLU A 8 -18.42 -11.34 -6.87
CA GLU A 8 -19.15 -10.62 -5.82
C GLU A 8 -18.65 -10.99 -4.42
N VAL A 9 -18.52 -12.29 -4.13
CA VAL A 9 -18.04 -12.75 -2.82
C VAL A 9 -16.59 -12.33 -2.57
N THR A 10 -15.70 -12.49 -3.56
CA THR A 10 -14.29 -12.13 -3.41
C THR A 10 -14.09 -10.61 -3.27
N SER A 11 -14.89 -9.80 -3.97
CA SER A 11 -14.86 -8.33 -3.88
C SER A 11 -15.20 -7.79 -2.48
N LEU A 12 -15.86 -8.58 -1.64
CA LEU A 12 -16.20 -8.23 -0.26
C LEU A 12 -15.08 -8.55 0.75
N LEU A 13 -14.05 -9.31 0.35
CA LEU A 13 -12.95 -9.66 1.26
C LEU A 13 -12.11 -8.43 1.67
N PRO A 14 -11.66 -7.55 0.76
CA PRO A 14 -10.89 -6.36 1.13
C PRO A 14 -11.58 -5.46 2.16
N PRO A 15 -12.86 -5.04 2.01
CA PRO A 15 -13.49 -4.17 2.98
C PRO A 15 -13.65 -4.85 4.34
N VAL A 16 -13.99 -6.15 4.39
CA VAL A 16 -14.07 -6.90 5.66
C VAL A 16 -12.72 -6.89 6.38
N VAL A 17 -11.64 -7.16 5.67
CA VAL A 17 -10.27 -7.14 6.23
C VAL A 17 -9.89 -5.73 6.69
N LEU A 18 -10.23 -4.70 5.92
CA LEU A 18 -9.99 -3.31 6.27
C LEU A 18 -10.78 -2.89 7.52
N TRP A 19 -12.06 -3.25 7.63
CA TRP A 19 -12.85 -3.00 8.84
C TRP A 19 -12.25 -3.67 10.08
N LEU A 20 -11.87 -4.95 9.96
CA LEU A 20 -11.18 -5.67 11.04
C LEU A 20 -9.88 -4.96 11.45
N SER A 21 -9.13 -4.43 10.49
CA SER A 21 -7.91 -3.69 10.75
C SER A 21 -8.16 -2.43 11.58
N LEU A 22 -9.23 -1.70 11.28
CA LEU A 22 -9.59 -0.47 11.99
C LEU A 22 -10.01 -0.76 13.43
N VAL A 23 -10.79 -1.82 13.65
CA VAL A 23 -11.16 -2.27 14.99
C VAL A 23 -9.92 -2.65 15.80
N VAL A 24 -9.01 -3.44 15.21
CA VAL A 24 -7.74 -3.85 15.85
C VAL A 24 -6.87 -2.64 16.17
N ALA A 25 -6.73 -1.71 15.22
CA ALA A 25 -5.96 -0.49 15.37
C ALA A 25 -6.54 0.40 16.48
N ALA A 26 -7.85 0.63 16.49
CA ALA A 26 -8.55 1.42 17.50
C ALA A 26 -8.38 0.83 18.91
N TYR A 27 -8.57 -0.50 19.05
CA TYR A 27 -8.40 -1.21 20.33
C TYR A 27 -6.96 -1.14 20.87
N SER A 28 -5.98 -1.07 19.97
CA SER A 28 -4.56 -1.09 20.32
C SER A 28 -3.89 0.29 20.28
N PHE A 29 -4.58 1.33 19.80
CA PHE A 29 -3.98 2.58 19.33
C PHE A 29 -3.07 3.28 20.36
N LYS A 30 -3.51 3.32 21.62
CA LYS A 30 -2.75 3.93 22.73
C LYS A 30 -1.41 3.23 23.01
N HIS A 31 -1.25 1.99 22.56
CA HIS A 31 -0.10 1.13 22.84
C HIS A 31 0.75 0.85 21.61
N LEU A 32 0.34 1.32 20.42
CA LEU A 32 1.10 1.13 19.20
C LEU A 32 2.37 1.98 19.19
N ASP A 33 3.43 1.40 18.62
CA ASP A 33 4.62 2.16 18.27
C ASP A 33 4.33 3.06 17.06
N MET A 34 5.23 4.02 16.80
CA MET A 34 4.97 5.00 15.75
C MET A 34 4.92 4.37 14.36
N ALA A 35 5.69 3.30 14.09
CA ALA A 35 5.60 2.59 12.81
C ALA A 35 4.23 1.90 12.64
N SER A 36 3.72 1.21 13.68
CA SER A 36 2.38 0.61 13.61
C SER A 36 1.27 1.65 13.50
N LYS A 37 1.44 2.87 14.03
CA LYS A 37 0.49 3.98 13.82
C LYS A 37 0.45 4.42 12.36
N TRP A 38 1.60 4.54 11.69
CA TRP A 38 1.65 4.82 10.26
C TRP A 38 1.05 3.69 9.42
N LEU A 39 1.30 2.43 9.77
CA LEU A 39 0.61 1.29 9.13
C LEU A 39 -0.91 1.34 9.38
N SER A 40 -1.36 1.76 10.55
CA SER A 40 -2.79 1.94 10.82
C SER A 40 -3.39 3.07 9.98
N ALA A 41 -2.65 4.17 9.77
CA ALA A 41 -3.04 5.25 8.87
C ALA A 41 -3.14 4.78 7.42
N PHE A 42 -2.22 3.90 6.98
CA PHE A 42 -2.31 3.26 5.67
C PHE A 42 -3.61 2.45 5.52
N MET A 43 -3.94 1.62 6.51
CA MET A 43 -5.19 0.83 6.47
C MET A 43 -6.44 1.72 6.45
N LEU A 44 -6.44 2.83 7.20
CA LEU A 44 -7.53 3.81 7.17
C LEU A 44 -7.68 4.46 5.79
N MET A 45 -6.58 4.92 5.19
CA MET A 45 -6.61 5.50 3.85
C MET A 45 -7.10 4.48 2.81
N SER A 46 -6.62 3.23 2.88
CA SER A 46 -7.09 2.17 1.99
C SER A 46 -8.59 1.88 2.18
N CYS A 47 -9.12 1.96 3.40
CA CYS A 47 -10.56 1.82 3.66
C CYS A 47 -11.37 2.97 3.05
N LEU A 48 -10.90 4.22 3.20
CA LEU A 48 -11.57 5.37 2.60
C LEU A 48 -11.59 5.30 1.07
N ILE A 49 -10.47 4.86 0.45
CA ILE A 49 -10.40 4.68 -1.00
C ILE A 49 -11.32 3.54 -1.47
N ASP A 50 -11.33 2.38 -0.78
CA ASP A 50 -12.24 1.27 -1.13
C ASP A 50 -13.71 1.71 -1.03
N LEU A 51 -14.10 2.39 0.05
CA LEU A 51 -15.46 2.92 0.21
C LEU A 51 -15.80 3.89 -0.93
N THR A 52 -14.92 4.86 -1.20
CA THR A 52 -15.11 5.83 -2.28
C THR A 52 -15.28 5.13 -3.64
N SER A 53 -14.45 4.11 -3.92
CA SER A 53 -14.48 3.37 -5.18
C SER A 53 -15.76 2.58 -5.44
N ARG A 54 -16.55 2.30 -4.39
CA ARG A 54 -17.83 1.59 -4.48
C ARG A 54 -19.01 2.52 -4.73
N TYR A 55 -18.92 3.77 -4.25
CA TYR A 55 -19.97 4.77 -4.40
C TYR A 55 -19.77 5.66 -5.64
N VAL A 56 -18.55 5.77 -6.13
CA VAL A 56 -18.21 6.50 -7.35
C VAL A 56 -18.09 5.52 -8.51
N GLY A 57 -18.79 5.77 -9.62
CA GLY A 57 -18.82 4.88 -10.79
C GLY A 57 -17.44 4.67 -11.41
N ASP A 58 -16.92 5.68 -12.11
CA ASP A 58 -15.58 5.62 -12.69
C ASP A 58 -14.53 5.89 -11.63
N ASN A 59 -13.84 4.85 -11.17
CA ASN A 59 -12.95 4.90 -10.02
C ASN A 59 -11.45 4.92 -10.39
N LEU A 60 -11.11 5.00 -11.69
CA LEU A 60 -9.71 5.00 -12.17
C LEU A 60 -8.89 6.18 -11.61
N PHE A 61 -9.51 7.35 -11.41
CA PHE A 61 -8.84 8.51 -10.81
C PHE A 61 -8.37 8.26 -9.37
N LEU A 62 -8.91 7.26 -8.67
CA LEU A 62 -8.49 6.90 -7.32
C LEU A 62 -7.14 6.19 -7.29
N LEU A 63 -6.69 5.59 -8.41
CA LEU A 63 -5.41 4.88 -8.48
C LEU A 63 -4.19 5.78 -8.22
N PRO A 64 -4.02 6.94 -8.89
CA PRO A 64 -2.91 7.84 -8.60
C PRO A 64 -3.02 8.46 -7.20
N ILE A 65 -4.25 8.75 -6.73
CA ILE A 65 -4.49 9.25 -5.37
C ILE A 65 -4.03 8.21 -4.32
N LEU A 66 -4.39 6.94 -4.51
CA LEU A 66 -3.93 5.84 -3.67
C LEU A 66 -2.40 5.73 -3.70
N GLY A 67 -1.80 5.77 -4.89
CA GLY A 67 -0.35 5.73 -5.06
C GLY A 67 0.38 6.86 -4.32
N PHE A 68 -0.18 8.07 -4.35
CA PHE A 68 0.34 9.22 -3.62
C PHE A 68 0.32 8.98 -2.10
N PHE A 69 -0.81 8.55 -1.53
CA PHE A 69 -0.91 8.31 -0.09
C PHE A 69 -0.03 7.16 0.38
N GLU A 70 0.04 6.08 -0.39
CA GLU A 70 0.98 4.98 -0.15
C GLU A 70 2.41 5.50 -0.10
N LEU A 71 2.82 6.28 -1.11
CA LEU A 71 4.16 6.84 -1.14
C LEU A 71 4.44 7.69 0.09
N LEU A 72 3.53 8.58 0.49
CA LEU A 72 3.73 9.42 1.67
C LEU A 72 3.92 8.58 2.93
N ILE A 73 3.04 7.61 3.16
CA ILE A 73 3.07 6.81 4.39
C ILE A 73 4.33 5.92 4.42
N PHE A 74 4.63 5.23 3.32
CA PHE A 74 5.82 4.39 3.25
C PHE A 74 7.11 5.22 3.25
N SER A 75 7.14 6.41 2.64
CA SER A 75 8.29 7.31 2.73
C SER A 75 8.57 7.68 4.19
N VAL A 76 7.55 8.03 4.98
CA VAL A 76 7.73 8.32 6.41
C VAL A 76 8.18 7.08 7.18
N LEU A 77 7.60 5.91 6.92
CA LEU A 77 8.02 4.64 7.54
C LEU A 77 9.49 4.34 7.28
N TYR A 78 9.92 4.36 6.03
CA TYR A 78 11.30 4.06 5.67
C TYR A 78 12.26 5.13 6.17
N TYR A 79 11.99 6.41 5.89
CA TYR A 79 12.88 7.52 6.28
C TYR A 79 13.07 7.61 7.79
N LYS A 80 11.96 7.67 8.55
CA LYS A 80 12.00 7.97 9.99
C LYS A 80 12.13 6.74 10.87
N HIS A 81 11.51 5.62 10.50
CA HIS A 81 11.36 4.48 11.42
C HIS A 81 12.29 3.30 11.11
N TRP A 82 12.35 2.86 9.86
CA TRP A 82 13.08 1.65 9.48
C TRP A 82 14.55 1.93 9.10
N LEU A 83 14.81 2.90 8.24
CA LEU A 83 16.17 3.27 7.84
C LEU A 83 16.81 4.29 8.79
N ARG A 84 15.99 5.06 9.52
CA ARG A 84 16.41 6.14 10.42
C ARG A 84 17.46 7.03 9.75
N SER A 85 17.15 7.43 8.52
CA SER A 85 18.10 8.09 7.64
C SER A 85 18.03 9.60 7.84
N ASP A 86 19.15 10.22 8.14
CA ASP A 86 19.29 11.69 8.13
C ASP A 86 19.80 12.25 6.79
N SER A 87 19.88 11.39 5.77
CA SER A 87 20.33 11.78 4.43
C SER A 87 19.37 12.76 3.77
N LYS A 88 19.82 14.01 3.61
CA LYS A 88 19.13 15.05 2.83
C LYS A 88 18.89 14.63 1.37
N ILE A 89 19.80 13.81 0.80
CA ILE A 89 19.64 13.27 -0.55
C ILE A 89 18.43 12.34 -0.60
N PHE A 90 18.26 11.47 0.41
CA PHE A 90 17.10 10.58 0.44
C PHE A 90 15.80 11.36 0.56
N LEU A 91 15.77 12.42 1.38
CA LEU A 91 14.63 13.32 1.48
C LEU A 91 14.35 14.05 0.15
N ALA A 92 15.38 14.55 -0.52
CA ALA A 92 15.24 15.21 -1.82
C ALA A 92 14.68 14.27 -2.89
N VAL A 93 15.10 12.99 -2.89
CA VAL A 93 14.54 11.94 -3.77
C VAL A 93 13.06 11.72 -3.47
N ILE A 94 12.67 11.58 -2.19
CA ILE A 94 11.26 11.45 -1.80
C ILE A 94 10.44 12.63 -2.33
N VAL A 95 10.90 13.86 -2.09
CA VAL A 95 10.22 15.08 -2.54
C VAL A 95 10.12 15.11 -4.08
N GLY A 96 11.20 14.77 -4.78
CA GLY A 96 11.20 14.72 -6.25
C GLY A 96 10.18 13.73 -6.81
N ILE A 97 10.05 12.55 -6.21
CA ILE A 97 9.06 11.54 -6.63
C ILE A 97 7.63 12.02 -6.32
N VAL A 98 7.40 12.65 -5.17
CA VAL A 98 6.08 13.22 -4.83
C VAL A 98 5.68 14.30 -5.84
N VAL A 99 6.60 15.22 -6.17
CA VAL A 99 6.38 16.24 -7.20
C VAL A 99 6.10 15.61 -8.55
N LEU A 100 6.84 14.57 -8.93
CA LEU A 100 6.63 13.85 -10.19
C LEU A 100 5.23 13.24 -10.28
N ILE A 101 4.73 12.62 -9.20
CA ILE A 101 3.35 12.09 -9.17
C ILE A 101 2.32 13.20 -9.28
N ILE A 102 2.52 14.33 -8.61
CA ILE A 102 1.62 15.49 -8.71
C ILE A 102 1.59 16.01 -10.15
N VAL A 103 2.75 16.14 -10.79
CA VAL A 103 2.84 16.58 -12.19
C VAL A 103 2.16 15.59 -13.13
N ASP A 104 2.40 14.29 -12.97
CA ASP A 104 1.70 13.23 -13.73
C ASP A 104 0.19 13.36 -13.56
N THR A 105 -0.28 13.48 -12.32
CA THR A 105 -1.72 13.49 -12.00
C THR A 105 -2.43 14.75 -12.54
N ILE A 106 -1.80 15.92 -12.49
CA ILE A 106 -2.43 17.20 -12.87
C ILE A 106 -2.32 17.47 -14.37
N PHE A 107 -1.15 17.20 -14.97
CA PHE A 107 -0.86 17.65 -16.34
C PHE A 107 -0.90 16.56 -17.39
N LEU A 108 -0.64 15.30 -17.01
CA LEU A 108 -0.56 14.17 -17.94
C LEU A 108 -1.77 13.23 -17.80
N GLY A 109 -2.36 13.19 -16.60
CA GLY A 109 -3.47 12.34 -16.25
C GLY A 109 -4.80 12.83 -16.82
N ASN A 110 -5.29 12.19 -17.87
CA ASN A 110 -6.71 12.25 -18.24
C ASN A 110 -7.53 11.40 -17.25
N LEU A 111 -7.61 11.85 -16.00
CA LEU A 111 -8.14 11.08 -14.86
C LEU A 111 -9.62 10.73 -14.98
N PHE A 112 -10.39 11.53 -15.71
CA PHE A 112 -11.85 11.41 -15.81
C PHE A 112 -12.32 10.84 -17.16
N ALA A 113 -11.42 10.66 -18.13
CA ALA A 113 -11.74 10.06 -19.41
C ALA A 113 -11.24 8.62 -19.43
N VAL A 114 -12.15 7.66 -19.22
CA VAL A 114 -11.83 6.22 -19.12
C VAL A 114 -11.06 5.72 -20.34
N GLU A 115 -11.51 6.08 -21.55
CA GLU A 115 -10.91 5.63 -22.83
C GLU A 115 -9.51 6.22 -23.08
N GLU A 116 -9.22 7.38 -22.47
CA GLU A 116 -7.94 8.08 -22.60
C GLU A 116 -7.11 8.03 -21.32
N TYR A 117 -7.46 7.15 -20.37
CA TYR A 117 -6.80 7.10 -19.07
C TYR A 117 -5.31 6.82 -19.23
N ARG A 118 -4.49 7.77 -18.77
CA ARG A 118 -3.02 7.74 -18.84
C ARG A 118 -2.44 8.33 -17.57
N SER A 119 -2.38 7.55 -16.49
CA SER A 119 -1.64 7.97 -15.30
C SER A 119 -0.70 6.87 -14.82
N TYR A 120 0.53 7.29 -14.53
CA TYR A 120 1.60 6.41 -14.04
C TYR A 120 1.90 6.64 -12.56
N GLY A 121 1.19 7.55 -11.88
CA GLY A 121 1.41 7.88 -10.47
C GLY A 121 1.49 6.65 -9.55
N LYS A 122 0.62 5.66 -9.75
CA LYS A 122 0.63 4.39 -8.99
C LYS A 122 1.82 3.48 -9.30
N VAL A 123 2.31 3.48 -10.54
CA VAL A 123 3.53 2.76 -10.94
C VAL A 123 4.74 3.41 -10.29
N ILE A 124 4.84 4.74 -10.40
CA ILE A 124 5.92 5.54 -9.83
C ILE A 124 6.00 5.33 -8.31
N SER A 125 4.86 5.39 -7.60
CA SER A 125 4.82 5.17 -6.15
C SER A 125 5.26 3.75 -5.79
N SER A 126 4.79 2.74 -6.51
CA SER A 126 5.13 1.34 -6.24
C SER A 126 6.62 1.08 -6.44
N LEU A 127 7.20 1.59 -7.53
CA LEU A 127 8.65 1.50 -7.79
C LEU A 127 9.49 2.20 -6.72
N ALA A 128 9.05 3.39 -6.28
CA ALA A 128 9.73 4.12 -5.23
C ALA A 128 9.75 3.34 -3.90
N ILE A 129 8.60 2.79 -3.49
CA ILE A 129 8.48 2.00 -2.26
C ILE A 129 9.29 0.71 -2.36
N MET A 130 9.30 0.05 -3.53
CA MET A 130 10.20 -1.08 -3.79
C MET A 130 11.67 -0.68 -3.64
N GLY A 131 12.06 0.46 -4.21
CA GLY A 131 13.41 1.01 -4.05
C GLY A 131 13.79 1.22 -2.59
N TYR A 132 12.87 1.72 -1.75
CA TYR A 132 13.09 1.87 -0.32
C TYR A 132 13.30 0.50 0.37
N GLY A 133 12.49 -0.49 0.01
CA GLY A 133 12.60 -1.85 0.52
C GLY A 133 13.91 -2.55 0.16
N LEU A 134 14.41 -2.33 -1.06
CA LEU A 134 15.71 -2.83 -1.50
C LEU A 134 16.85 -2.11 -0.79
N MET A 135 16.77 -0.79 -0.62
CA MET A 135 17.75 -0.02 0.14
C MET A 135 17.80 -0.48 1.61
N PHE A 136 16.66 -0.82 2.21
CA PHE A 136 16.60 -1.38 3.55
C PHE A 136 17.36 -2.72 3.65
N ILE A 137 17.13 -3.64 2.71
CA ILE A 137 17.87 -4.91 2.65
C ILE A 137 19.37 -4.65 2.46
N GLY A 138 19.75 -3.78 1.51
CA GLY A 138 21.15 -3.46 1.24
C GLY A 138 21.88 -2.88 2.47
N LYS A 139 21.23 -1.98 3.22
CA LYS A 139 21.78 -1.45 4.47
C LYS A 139 21.83 -2.49 5.59
N ALA A 140 20.88 -3.41 5.66
CA ALA A 140 20.88 -4.49 6.65
C ALA A 140 22.01 -5.51 6.38
N VAL A 141 22.15 -5.97 5.15
CA VAL A 141 23.22 -6.90 4.72
C VAL A 141 24.58 -6.24 4.88
N GLY A 142 24.71 -4.95 4.54
CA GLY A 142 25.92 -4.17 4.76
C GLY A 142 26.21 -3.79 6.22
N GLY A 143 25.42 -4.27 7.19
CA GLY A 143 25.64 -4.01 8.62
C GLY A 143 25.40 -2.57 9.09
N LYS A 144 24.88 -1.69 8.22
CA LYS A 144 24.62 -0.27 8.52
C LYS A 144 23.39 -0.09 9.41
N ILE A 145 22.46 -1.05 9.38
CA ILE A 145 21.30 -1.13 10.28
C ILE A 145 21.17 -2.55 10.82
N ARG A 146 20.54 -2.70 11.99
CA ARG A 146 20.23 -4.00 12.61
C ARG A 146 18.72 -4.15 12.75
N PRO A 147 18.02 -4.58 11.69
CA PRO A 147 16.57 -4.70 11.73
C PRO A 147 16.17 -5.90 12.59
N THR A 148 15.06 -5.76 13.30
CA THR A 148 14.42 -6.87 13.98
C THR A 148 13.85 -7.86 12.97
N PRO A 149 13.66 -9.14 13.34
CA PRO A 149 13.00 -10.12 12.47
C PRO A 149 11.58 -9.71 12.05
N ALA A 150 10.89 -8.90 12.88
CA ALA A 150 9.56 -8.38 12.54
C ALA A 150 9.62 -7.33 11.44
N GLU A 151 10.56 -6.38 11.52
CA GLU A 151 10.80 -5.36 10.49
C GLU A 151 11.23 -6.01 9.17
N MET A 152 12.09 -7.04 9.21
CA MET A 152 12.52 -7.76 8.01
C MET A 152 11.34 -8.45 7.30
N ARG A 153 10.46 -9.13 8.05
CA ARG A 153 9.26 -9.77 7.49
C ARG A 153 8.30 -8.74 6.91
N LEU A 154 8.07 -7.62 7.60
CA LEU A 154 7.24 -6.53 7.06
C LEU A 154 7.82 -5.96 5.78
N ASN A 155 9.13 -5.68 5.73
CA ASN A 155 9.81 -5.19 4.55
C ASN A 155 9.66 -6.16 3.37
N ALA A 156 9.81 -7.46 3.61
CA ALA A 156 9.60 -8.49 2.59
C ALA A 156 8.15 -8.50 2.08
N SER A 157 7.15 -8.37 2.97
CA SER A 157 5.75 -8.27 2.56
C SER A 157 5.46 -6.99 1.76
N VAL A 158 6.06 -5.87 2.13
CA VAL A 158 5.97 -4.60 1.39
C VAL A 158 6.55 -4.79 -0.02
N LEU A 159 7.76 -5.35 -0.14
CA LEU A 159 8.36 -5.65 -1.45
C LEU A 159 7.48 -6.56 -2.30
N GLY A 160 6.97 -7.66 -1.74
CA GLY A 160 6.11 -8.59 -2.47
C GLY A 160 4.82 -7.93 -2.95
N TYR A 161 4.13 -7.21 -2.07
CA TYR A 161 2.89 -6.50 -2.40
C TYR A 161 3.11 -5.43 -3.47
N PHE A 162 4.07 -4.53 -3.28
CA PHE A 162 4.31 -3.43 -4.22
C PHE A 162 4.90 -3.91 -5.55
N SER A 163 5.58 -5.05 -5.60
CA SER A 163 5.99 -5.67 -6.87
C SER A 163 4.78 -6.09 -7.70
N VAL A 164 3.82 -6.80 -7.07
CA VAL A 164 2.58 -7.17 -7.75
C VAL A 164 1.76 -5.92 -8.10
N SER A 165 1.62 -4.97 -7.17
CA SER A 165 0.89 -3.73 -7.42
C SER A 165 1.48 -2.93 -8.58
N CYS A 166 2.81 -2.87 -8.70
CA CYS A 166 3.50 -2.25 -9.82
C CYS A 166 3.18 -2.94 -11.16
N LEU A 167 3.25 -4.27 -11.21
CA LEU A 167 2.95 -5.05 -12.42
C LEU A 167 1.50 -4.85 -12.88
N ILE A 168 0.55 -4.92 -11.95
CA ILE A 168 -0.87 -4.69 -12.26
C ILE A 168 -1.08 -3.24 -12.72
N SER A 169 -0.46 -2.27 -12.06
CA SER A 169 -0.63 -0.85 -12.40
C SER A 169 -0.02 -0.49 -13.75
N LEU A 170 1.07 -1.15 -14.15
CA LEU A 170 1.63 -1.02 -15.50
C LEU A 170 0.67 -1.51 -16.58
N SER A 171 -0.09 -2.57 -16.28
CA SER A 171 -1.05 -3.12 -17.23
C SER A 171 -2.38 -2.37 -17.26
N VAL A 172 -2.72 -1.53 -16.25
CA VAL A 172 -4.01 -0.81 -16.19
C VAL A 172 -4.32 -0.06 -17.48
N ASN A 173 -3.35 0.69 -18.04
CA ASN A 173 -3.58 1.48 -19.26
C ASN A 173 -3.95 0.63 -20.49
N PHE A 174 -3.59 -0.66 -20.49
CA PHE A 174 -4.01 -1.62 -21.51
C PHE A 174 -5.31 -2.32 -21.12
N LEU A 175 -5.42 -2.76 -19.86
CA LEU A 175 -6.55 -3.52 -19.34
C LEU A 175 -7.88 -2.74 -19.41
N VAL A 176 -7.86 -1.41 -19.36
CA VAL A 176 -9.09 -0.60 -19.45
C VAL A 176 -9.82 -0.79 -20.79
N ASN A 177 -9.10 -1.13 -21.86
CA ASN A 177 -9.65 -1.30 -23.21
C ASN A 177 -9.76 -2.76 -23.67
N GLU A 178 -9.50 -3.72 -22.77
CA GLU A 178 -9.38 -5.15 -23.09
C GLU A 178 -10.63 -5.98 -22.75
N HIS A 179 -10.65 -7.23 -23.22
CA HIS A 179 -11.73 -8.18 -22.93
C HIS A 179 -11.91 -8.43 -21.42
N LEU A 180 -13.16 -8.37 -20.97
CA LEU A 180 -13.55 -8.43 -19.55
C LEU A 180 -13.01 -9.66 -18.79
N ASP A 181 -12.85 -10.81 -19.44
CA ASP A 181 -12.42 -12.03 -18.76
C ASP A 181 -10.94 -12.01 -18.36
N LEU A 182 -10.07 -11.45 -19.20
CA LEU A 182 -8.65 -11.26 -18.87
C LEU A 182 -8.51 -10.23 -17.73
N VAL A 183 -9.24 -9.12 -17.85
CA VAL A 183 -9.26 -8.04 -16.85
C VAL A 183 -9.68 -8.58 -15.48
N ARG A 184 -10.76 -9.38 -15.42
CA ARG A 184 -11.23 -10.02 -14.17
C ARG A 184 -10.16 -10.88 -13.51
N ALA A 185 -9.43 -11.70 -14.27
CA ALA A 185 -8.40 -12.58 -13.71
C ALA A 185 -7.26 -11.78 -13.06
N PHE A 186 -6.81 -10.69 -13.70
CA PHE A 186 -5.79 -9.78 -13.15
C PHE A 186 -6.27 -9.14 -11.84
N TRP A 187 -7.49 -8.63 -11.81
CA TRP A 187 -8.05 -8.02 -10.61
C TRP A 187 -8.29 -9.02 -9.48
N GLN A 188 -8.71 -10.24 -9.77
CA GLN A 188 -8.87 -11.30 -8.76
C GLN A 188 -7.54 -11.66 -8.12
N PHE A 189 -6.49 -11.83 -8.93
CA PHE A 189 -5.14 -12.07 -8.41
C PHE A 189 -4.66 -10.91 -7.53
N TYR A 190 -4.82 -9.67 -8.01
CA TYR A 190 -4.47 -8.47 -7.25
C TYR A 190 -5.22 -8.36 -5.93
N LEU A 191 -6.51 -8.69 -5.93
CA LEU A 191 -7.36 -8.71 -4.74
C LEU A 191 -6.84 -9.70 -3.70
N LEU A 192 -6.53 -10.93 -4.12
CA LEU A 192 -6.01 -11.97 -3.25
C LEU A 192 -4.68 -11.55 -2.60
N VAL A 193 -3.76 -10.98 -3.38
CA VAL A 193 -2.49 -10.43 -2.88
C VAL A 193 -2.72 -9.29 -1.89
N THR A 194 -3.70 -8.42 -2.17
CA THR A 194 -4.09 -7.31 -1.29
C THR A 194 -4.63 -7.82 0.05
N VAL A 195 -5.51 -8.82 0.04
CA VAL A 195 -6.05 -9.46 1.26
C VAL A 195 -4.94 -10.06 2.10
N PHE A 196 -3.98 -10.76 1.49
CA PHE A 196 -2.83 -11.31 2.21
C PHE A 196 -1.96 -10.23 2.85
N PHE A 197 -1.66 -9.17 2.10
CA PHE A 197 -0.84 -8.07 2.60
C PHE A 197 -1.52 -7.35 3.77
N TYR A 198 -2.80 -7.03 3.64
CA TYR A 198 -3.60 -6.40 4.68
C TYR A 198 -3.71 -7.28 5.93
N SER A 199 -3.97 -8.57 5.77
CA SER A 199 -4.02 -9.53 6.88
C SER A 199 -2.68 -9.60 7.62
N HIS A 200 -1.56 -9.55 6.91
CA HIS A 200 -0.24 -9.53 7.52
C HIS A 200 0.01 -8.25 8.33
N ILE A 201 -0.41 -7.08 7.82
CA ILE A 201 -0.33 -5.81 8.56
C ILE A 201 -1.18 -5.87 9.84
N ILE A 202 -2.42 -6.38 9.77
CA ILE A 202 -3.30 -6.53 10.94
C ILE A 202 -2.63 -7.39 12.00
N PHE A 203 -2.09 -8.54 11.61
CA PHE A 203 -1.38 -9.44 12.51
C PHE A 203 -0.20 -8.74 13.19
N HIS A 204 0.56 -7.93 12.45
CA HIS A 204 1.66 -7.15 13.00
C HIS A 204 1.19 -6.10 14.02
N ILE A 205 0.16 -5.31 13.68
CA ILE A 205 -0.42 -4.29 14.56
C ILE A 205 -0.94 -4.94 15.86
N TRP A 206 -1.70 -6.03 15.74
CA TRP A 206 -2.24 -6.77 16.88
C TRP A 206 -1.14 -7.28 17.82
N ARG A 207 -0.11 -7.94 17.25
CA ARG A 207 1.03 -8.46 18.02
C ARG A 207 1.75 -7.35 18.79
N THR A 208 2.01 -6.23 18.11
CA THR A 208 2.71 -5.07 18.70
C THR A 208 1.90 -4.45 19.84
N GLY A 209 0.59 -4.28 19.65
CA GLY A 209 -0.33 -3.79 20.68
C GLY A 209 -0.37 -4.68 21.92
N ARG A 210 -0.42 -6.02 21.75
CA ARG A 210 -0.50 -6.96 22.87
C ARG A 210 0.79 -7.04 23.69
N THR A 211 1.95 -7.05 23.04
CA THR A 211 3.24 -7.11 23.72
C THR A 211 3.47 -5.86 24.59
N ARG A 212 3.13 -4.67 24.09
CA ARG A 212 3.29 -3.42 24.84
C ARG A 212 2.28 -3.24 25.96
N LYS A 213 1.06 -3.78 25.83
CA LYS A 213 0.10 -3.85 26.94
C LYS A 213 0.67 -4.67 28.10
N ARG A 214 1.26 -5.84 27.83
CA ARG A 214 1.83 -6.71 28.89
C ARG A 214 3.01 -6.08 29.63
N LEU A 215 3.91 -5.40 28.93
CA LEU A 215 5.09 -4.74 29.54
C LEU A 215 4.75 -3.55 30.47
N ARG A 216 3.50 -3.05 30.47
CA ARG A 216 3.06 -1.98 31.39
C ARG A 216 2.43 -2.51 32.68
N PHE A 217 2.04 -3.78 32.72
CA PHE A 217 1.31 -4.39 33.83
C PHE A 217 2.10 -5.52 34.51
N GLY A 218 3.34 -5.76 34.11
CA GLY A 218 4.29 -6.65 34.79
C GLY A 218 5.50 -5.84 35.21
#